data_AF-A0A9X3EG34-F1
#
_entry.id   AF-A0A9X3EG34-F1
#
_cell.length_a   1.000
_cell.length_b   1.000
_cell.length_c   1.000
_cell.angle_alpha   90.00
_cell.angle_beta   90.00
_cell.angle_gamma   90.00
#
_symmetry.space_group_name_H-M   'P 1'
#
loop_
_entity.id
_entity.type
_entity.pdbx_description
1 polymer ?
#
loop_
_entity_poly.entity_id
_entity_poly.type
_entity_poly.pdbx_seq_one_letter_code
_entity_poly.pdbx_strand_id
1 'polypeptide(L)'
;MNNQISDQSDKQKVGDLSIIVMLIGAGVDLAREGFKYLRSRDILLVEIEKDKARLENEKNQKIANLIEANKTEMLDAIGKHQITLQQTIEKAKSEILQKIEADKLEMLLSKIKKAKLALEMKDVKSFMLIAYELFDYTEYAWKRIHEEKHNWIGPWMVGESVRLSLLMYSIQEDNYEIVLREYSDFRINILNVVGRKIIEESEPIAWEKISSFIEGKNEDILDDVLSASVLLIDGGKRVSQDYETKNNIKSNIKGQALGFVPGGRKVCASCKRVTFDKVLKCPSCGKDEVWWQ
;
A
#
# COMPACT_ATOMS: atom_id res chain seq x y z
N MET A 1 -142.87 -6.57 -14.99
CA MET A 1 -142.09 -7.81 -15.18
C MET A 1 -140.65 -7.43 -15.50
N ASN A 2 -139.72 -7.85 -14.63
CA ASN A 2 -138.28 -8.10 -14.80
C ASN A 2 -137.44 -6.96 -15.43
N ASN A 3 -136.61 -6.16 -14.73
CA ASN A 3 -135.56 -6.48 -13.75
C ASN A 3 -134.69 -7.67 -14.15
N GLN A 4 -133.61 -7.43 -14.91
CA GLN A 4 -132.36 -8.23 -14.93
C GLN A 4 -131.36 -7.74 -16.01
N ILE A 5 -130.87 -6.49 -15.97
CA ILE A 5 -129.65 -6.10 -16.72
C ILE A 5 -128.90 -5.02 -15.92
N SER A 6 -128.26 -5.39 -14.80
CA SER A 6 -127.19 -4.56 -14.21
C SER A 6 -126.07 -5.35 -13.52
N ASP A 7 -126.16 -6.69 -13.45
CA ASP A 7 -125.26 -7.51 -12.62
C ASP A 7 -124.07 -8.16 -13.40
N GLN A 8 -123.94 -7.89 -14.71
CA GLN A 8 -122.77 -8.31 -15.50
C GLN A 8 -121.68 -7.24 -15.67
N SER A 9 -122.01 -5.94 -15.47
CA SER A 9 -121.04 -4.84 -15.55
C SER A 9 -120.07 -4.83 -14.36
N ASP A 10 -120.57 -5.13 -13.15
CA ASP A 10 -119.78 -4.96 -11.93
C ASP A 10 -118.82 -6.13 -11.69
N LYS A 11 -119.13 -7.35 -12.15
CA LYS A 11 -118.18 -8.47 -12.14
C LYS A 11 -117.04 -8.31 -13.16
N GLN A 12 -117.30 -7.66 -14.29
CA GLN A 12 -116.28 -7.39 -15.31
C GLN A 12 -115.34 -6.25 -14.85
N LYS A 13 -115.88 -5.20 -14.20
CA LYS A 13 -115.08 -4.14 -13.55
C LYS A 13 -114.21 -4.63 -12.40
N VAL A 14 -114.69 -5.59 -11.60
CA VAL A 14 -113.90 -6.21 -10.51
C VAL A 14 -112.79 -7.11 -11.07
N GLY A 15 -113.03 -7.79 -12.19
CA GLY A 15 -112.01 -8.53 -12.94
C GLY A 15 -110.90 -7.63 -13.49
N ASP A 16 -111.29 -6.50 -14.08
CA ASP A 16 -110.33 -5.52 -14.63
C ASP A 16 -109.49 -4.82 -13.54
N LEU A 17 -110.10 -4.49 -12.39
CA LEU A 17 -109.39 -3.97 -11.21
C LEU A 17 -108.39 -4.98 -10.63
N SER A 18 -108.75 -6.27 -10.59
CA SER A 18 -107.85 -7.34 -10.14
C SER A 18 -106.63 -7.48 -11.08
N ILE A 19 -106.85 -7.41 -12.40
CA ILE A 19 -105.77 -7.44 -13.40
C ILE A 19 -104.87 -6.21 -13.26
N ILE A 20 -105.44 -5.02 -13.06
CA ILE A 20 -104.66 -3.78 -12.84
C ILE A 20 -103.82 -3.89 -11.56
N VAL A 21 -104.37 -4.39 -10.46
CA VAL A 21 -103.63 -4.60 -9.20
C VAL A 21 -102.52 -5.63 -9.36
N MET A 22 -102.75 -6.73 -10.10
CA MET A 22 -101.70 -7.71 -10.41
C MET A 22 -100.59 -7.11 -11.28
N LEU A 23 -100.93 -6.31 -12.29
CA LEU A 23 -99.94 -5.65 -13.16
C LEU A 23 -99.13 -4.59 -12.41
N ILE A 24 -99.77 -3.83 -11.51
CA ILE A 24 -99.07 -2.88 -10.63
C ILE A 24 -98.17 -3.63 -9.64
N GLY A 25 -98.66 -4.71 -9.02
CA GLY A 25 -97.88 -5.56 -8.12
C GLY A 25 -96.64 -6.16 -8.80
N ALA A 26 -96.83 -6.76 -9.98
CA ALA A 26 -95.73 -7.28 -10.80
C ALA A 26 -94.74 -6.19 -11.21
N GLY A 27 -95.22 -4.98 -11.55
CA GLY A 27 -94.36 -3.84 -11.87
C GLY A 27 -93.54 -3.34 -10.67
N VAL A 28 -94.14 -3.32 -9.47
CA VAL A 28 -93.45 -2.97 -8.22
C VAL A 28 -92.42 -4.03 -7.83
N ASP A 29 -92.73 -5.31 -7.99
CA ASP A 29 -91.79 -6.40 -7.73
C ASP A 29 -90.61 -6.38 -8.72
N LEU A 30 -90.88 -6.14 -10.01
CA LEU A 30 -89.84 -5.98 -11.03
C LEU A 30 -88.93 -4.77 -10.74
N ALA A 31 -89.53 -3.64 -10.33
CA ALA A 31 -88.77 -2.45 -9.93
C ALA A 31 -87.92 -2.73 -8.68
N ARG A 32 -88.45 -3.47 -7.71
CA ARG A 32 -87.73 -3.86 -6.48
C ARG A 32 -86.55 -4.78 -6.77
N GLU A 33 -86.71 -5.76 -7.66
CA GLU A 33 -85.60 -6.61 -8.11
C GLU A 33 -84.57 -5.83 -8.93
N GLY A 34 -85.02 -4.92 -9.81
CA GLY A 34 -84.15 -3.99 -10.53
C GLY A 34 -83.31 -3.11 -9.60
N PHE A 35 -83.91 -2.55 -8.53
CA PHE A 35 -83.20 -1.77 -7.52
C PHE A 35 -82.21 -2.63 -6.71
N LYS A 36 -82.56 -3.88 -6.37
CA LYS A 36 -81.63 -4.81 -5.72
C LYS A 36 -80.43 -5.10 -6.62
N TYR A 37 -80.67 -5.36 -7.91
CA TYR A 37 -79.62 -5.61 -8.88
C TYR A 37 -78.69 -4.40 -9.06
N LEU A 38 -79.25 -3.19 -9.22
CA LEU A 38 -78.47 -1.96 -9.32
C LEU A 38 -77.63 -1.70 -8.06
N ARG A 39 -78.22 -1.88 -6.86
CA ARG A 39 -77.49 -1.74 -5.60
C ARG A 39 -76.36 -2.76 -5.46
N SER A 40 -76.59 -4.01 -5.84
CA SER A 40 -75.53 -5.05 -5.85
C SER A 40 -74.43 -4.72 -6.85
N ARG A 41 -74.76 -4.19 -8.03
CA ARG A 41 -73.78 -3.76 -9.03
C ARG A 41 -72.91 -2.60 -8.50
N ASP A 42 -73.51 -1.62 -7.84
CA ASP A 42 -72.78 -0.48 -7.29
C ASP A 42 -71.84 -0.91 -6.14
N ILE A 43 -72.26 -1.87 -5.31
CA ILE A 43 -71.40 -2.47 -4.28
C ILE A 43 -70.20 -3.19 -4.92
N LEU A 44 -70.44 -3.99 -5.97
CA LEU A 44 -69.37 -4.70 -6.69
C LEU A 44 -68.38 -3.74 -7.37
N LEU A 45 -68.87 -2.63 -7.95
CA LEU A 45 -68.00 -1.63 -8.56
C LEU A 45 -67.09 -0.97 -7.53
N VAL A 46 -67.62 -0.64 -6.35
CA VAL A 46 -66.84 -0.09 -5.23
C VAL A 46 -65.79 -1.09 -4.73
N GLU A 47 -66.11 -2.39 -4.68
CA GLU A 47 -65.16 -3.44 -4.30
C GLU A 47 -64.04 -3.60 -5.35
N ILE A 48 -64.37 -3.59 -6.64
CA ILE A 48 -63.37 -3.64 -7.73
C ILE A 48 -62.43 -2.44 -7.68
N GLU A 49 -62.95 -1.23 -7.42
CA GLU A 49 -62.13 -0.02 -7.29
C GLU A 49 -61.20 -0.10 -6.08
N LYS A 50 -61.67 -0.62 -4.95
CA LYS A 50 -60.84 -0.87 -3.75
C LYS A 50 -59.74 -1.88 -4.02
N ASP A 51 -60.05 -2.99 -4.67
CA ASP A 51 -59.08 -4.02 -5.01
C ASP A 51 -58.04 -3.50 -6.01
N LYS A 52 -58.47 -2.69 -7.00
CA LYS A 52 -57.55 -2.01 -7.93
C LYS A 52 -56.61 -1.06 -7.21
N ALA A 53 -57.12 -0.23 -6.29
CA ALA A 53 -56.31 0.69 -5.50
C ALA A 53 -55.31 -0.05 -4.60
N ARG A 54 -55.73 -1.17 -4.00
CA ARG A 54 -54.86 -2.03 -3.20
C ARG A 54 -53.74 -2.64 -4.03
N LEU A 55 -54.05 -3.20 -5.20
CA LEU A 55 -53.07 -3.77 -6.12
C LEU A 55 -52.07 -2.72 -6.62
N GLU A 56 -52.53 -1.50 -6.88
CA GLU A 56 -51.67 -0.39 -7.28
C GLU A 56 -50.73 0.04 -6.15
N ASN A 57 -51.21 0.12 -4.91
CA ASN A 57 -50.38 0.41 -3.75
C ASN A 57 -49.33 -0.69 -3.51
N GLU A 58 -49.71 -1.98 -3.61
CA GLU A 58 -48.78 -3.11 -3.49
C GLU A 58 -47.70 -3.08 -4.58
N LYS A 59 -48.04 -2.70 -5.82
CA LYS A 59 -47.07 -2.51 -6.91
C LYS A 59 -46.11 -1.36 -6.61
N ASN A 60 -46.64 -0.21 -6.18
CA ASN A 60 -45.82 0.97 -5.86
C ASN A 60 -44.86 0.68 -4.70
N GLN A 61 -45.31 -0.05 -3.67
CA GLN A 61 -44.46 -0.46 -2.57
C GLN A 61 -43.35 -1.43 -3.01
N LYS A 62 -43.65 -2.39 -3.90
CA LYS A 62 -42.63 -3.28 -4.49
C LYS A 62 -41.60 -2.51 -5.30
N ILE A 63 -42.04 -1.55 -6.12
CA ILE A 63 -41.14 -0.70 -6.92
C ILE A 63 -40.24 0.13 -6.00
N ALA A 64 -40.79 0.75 -4.97
CA ALA A 64 -40.02 1.54 -4.01
C ALA A 64 -38.93 0.70 -3.31
N ASN A 65 -39.28 -0.53 -2.88
CA ASN A 65 -38.34 -1.45 -2.26
C ASN A 65 -37.22 -1.87 -3.23
N LEU A 66 -37.53 -2.12 -4.51
CA LEU A 66 -36.54 -2.46 -5.53
C LEU A 66 -35.59 -1.29 -5.82
N ILE A 67 -36.11 -0.06 -5.85
CA ILE A 67 -35.29 1.15 -6.03
C ILE A 67 -34.33 1.32 -4.86
N GLU A 68 -34.80 1.15 -3.63
CA GLU A 68 -33.94 1.28 -2.45
C GLU A 68 -32.88 0.18 -2.39
N ALA A 69 -33.23 -1.07 -2.70
CA ALA A 69 -32.28 -2.17 -2.79
C ALA A 69 -31.20 -1.90 -3.85
N ASN A 70 -31.58 -1.55 -5.08
CA ASN A 70 -30.64 -1.21 -6.15
C ASN A 70 -29.74 -0.02 -5.76
N LYS A 71 -30.29 1.00 -5.10
CA LYS A 71 -29.51 2.14 -4.62
C LYS A 71 -28.47 1.71 -3.59
N THR A 72 -28.84 0.84 -2.63
CA THR A 72 -27.87 0.31 -1.66
C THR A 72 -26.78 -0.53 -2.31
N GLU A 73 -27.11 -1.39 -3.28
CA GLU A 73 -26.12 -2.16 -4.04
C GLU A 73 -25.18 -1.26 -4.86
N MET A 74 -25.71 -0.23 -5.51
CA MET A 74 -24.89 0.74 -6.24
C MET A 74 -23.95 1.51 -5.31
N LEU A 75 -24.41 1.93 -4.14
CA LEU A 75 -23.56 2.62 -3.15
C LEU A 75 -22.47 1.71 -2.60
N ASP A 76 -22.77 0.43 -2.34
CA ASP A 76 -21.77 -0.56 -1.92
C ASP A 76 -20.74 -0.82 -3.03
N ALA A 77 -21.18 -0.96 -4.29
CA ALA A 77 -20.29 -1.08 -5.44
C ALA A 77 -19.39 0.15 -5.61
N ILE A 78 -19.94 1.37 -5.48
CA ILE A 78 -19.16 2.61 -5.53
C ILE A 78 -18.14 2.63 -4.38
N GLY A 79 -18.55 2.27 -3.16
CA GLY A 79 -17.64 2.19 -2.01
C GLY A 79 -16.50 1.20 -2.23
N LYS A 80 -16.80 0.01 -2.74
CA LYS A 80 -15.79 -1.00 -3.10
C LYS A 80 -14.83 -0.49 -4.17
N HIS A 81 -15.35 0.12 -5.24
CA HIS A 81 -14.51 0.70 -6.29
C HIS A 81 -13.63 1.84 -5.80
N GLN A 82 -14.13 2.69 -4.90
CA GLN A 82 -13.34 3.75 -4.29
C GLN A 82 -12.17 3.17 -3.47
N ILE A 83 -12.43 2.14 -2.66
CA ILE A 83 -11.38 1.45 -1.89
C ILE A 83 -10.34 0.82 -2.82
N THR A 84 -10.78 0.09 -3.86
CA THR A 84 -9.87 -0.53 -4.84
C THR A 84 -9.04 0.51 -5.59
N LEU A 85 -9.64 1.65 -5.96
CA LEU A 85 -8.94 2.74 -6.63
C LEU A 85 -7.86 3.33 -5.72
N GLN A 86 -8.20 3.59 -4.45
CA GLN A 86 -7.24 4.10 -3.47
C GLN A 86 -6.07 3.13 -3.27
N GLN A 87 -6.35 1.83 -3.13
CA GLN A 87 -5.31 0.80 -3.01
C GLN A 87 -4.39 0.75 -4.24
N THR A 88 -4.97 0.91 -5.43
CA THR A 88 -4.21 0.92 -6.68
C THR A 88 -3.32 2.16 -6.78
N ILE A 89 -3.82 3.33 -6.38
CA ILE A 89 -3.05 4.58 -6.35
C ILE A 89 -1.88 4.47 -5.37
N GLU A 90 -2.11 3.98 -4.15
CA GLU A 90 -1.03 3.82 -3.16
C GLU A 90 0.03 2.81 -3.63
N LYS A 91 -0.40 1.72 -4.28
CA LYS A 91 0.52 0.75 -4.89
C LYS A 91 1.37 1.40 -5.99
N ALA A 92 0.74 2.10 -6.93
CA ALA A 92 1.45 2.77 -8.02
C ALA A 92 2.42 3.84 -7.48
N LYS A 93 2.01 4.60 -6.47
CA LYS A 93 2.87 5.59 -5.79
C LYS A 93 4.09 4.92 -5.17
N SER A 94 3.91 3.77 -4.49
CA SER A 94 5.01 3.01 -3.91
C SER A 94 6.00 2.52 -4.97
N GLU A 95 5.50 1.95 -6.08
CA GLU A 95 6.33 1.47 -7.19
C GLU A 95 7.11 2.61 -7.87
N ILE A 96 6.47 3.76 -8.09
CA ILE A 96 7.12 4.95 -8.65
C ILE A 96 8.23 5.45 -7.72
N LEU A 97 7.96 5.54 -6.42
CA LEU A 97 8.95 5.97 -5.44
C LEU A 97 10.15 5.02 -5.39
N GLN A 98 9.91 3.70 -5.38
CA GLN A 98 10.98 2.70 -5.42
C GLN A 98 11.85 2.85 -6.68
N LYS A 99 11.24 3.09 -7.84
CA LYS A 99 11.97 3.30 -9.09
C LYS A 99 12.81 4.57 -9.06
N ILE A 100 12.24 5.69 -8.59
CA ILE A 100 12.99 6.95 -8.44
C ILE A 100 14.19 6.76 -7.51
N GLU A 101 14.01 6.02 -6.42
CA GLU A 101 15.10 5.73 -5.48
C GLU A 101 16.19 4.87 -6.10
N ALA A 102 15.82 3.83 -6.84
CA ALA A 102 16.77 3.00 -7.58
C ALA A 102 17.55 3.83 -8.61
N ASP A 103 16.86 4.64 -9.41
CA ASP A 103 17.48 5.50 -10.42
C ASP A 103 18.47 6.49 -9.77
N LYS A 104 18.08 7.12 -8.65
CA LYS A 104 18.96 8.04 -7.91
C LYS A 104 20.19 7.35 -7.34
N LEU A 105 20.03 6.12 -6.85
CA LEU A 105 21.13 5.31 -6.34
C LEU A 105 22.11 4.92 -7.46
N GLU A 106 21.59 4.48 -8.60
CA GLU A 106 22.40 4.17 -9.78
C GLU A 106 23.17 5.39 -10.29
N MET A 107 22.54 6.57 -10.30
CA MET A 107 23.19 7.83 -10.65
C MET A 107 24.34 8.16 -9.69
N LEU A 108 24.11 8.05 -8.38
CA LEU A 108 25.15 8.27 -7.36
C LEU A 108 26.35 7.35 -7.60
N LEU A 109 26.10 6.04 -7.75
CA LEU A 109 27.15 5.04 -8.00
C LEU A 109 27.89 5.29 -9.32
N SER A 110 27.17 5.72 -10.37
CA SER A 110 27.76 6.08 -11.67
C SER A 110 28.69 7.28 -11.55
N LYS A 111 28.28 8.32 -10.81
CA LYS A 111 29.11 9.52 -10.56
C LYS A 111 30.34 9.19 -9.73
N ILE A 112 30.20 8.36 -8.68
CA ILE A 112 31.33 7.85 -7.89
C ILE A 112 32.34 7.13 -8.78
N LYS A 113 31.88 6.22 -9.67
CA LYS A 113 32.77 5.50 -10.59
C LYS A 113 33.50 6.45 -11.54
N LYS A 114 32.81 7.46 -12.06
CA LYS A 114 33.42 8.49 -12.93
C LYS A 114 34.44 9.33 -12.18
N ALA A 115 34.15 9.73 -10.94
CA ALA A 115 35.09 10.48 -10.09
C ALA A 115 36.36 9.68 -9.82
N LYS A 116 36.20 8.39 -9.49
CA LYS A 116 37.32 7.45 -9.33
C LYS A 116 38.17 7.38 -10.60
N LEU A 117 37.56 7.19 -11.76
CA LEU A 117 38.28 7.11 -13.03
C LEU A 117 39.03 8.42 -13.34
N ALA A 118 38.41 9.58 -13.10
CA ALA A 118 39.05 10.87 -13.29
C ALA A 118 40.29 11.04 -12.39
N LEU A 119 40.21 10.59 -11.12
CA LEU A 119 41.36 10.56 -10.21
C LEU A 119 42.47 9.62 -10.69
N GLU A 120 42.12 8.41 -11.14
CA GLU A 120 43.09 7.44 -11.69
C GLU A 120 43.79 7.98 -12.94
N MET A 121 43.08 8.72 -13.78
CA MET A 121 43.62 9.38 -14.97
C MET A 121 44.33 10.70 -14.67
N LYS A 122 44.32 11.16 -13.40
CA LYS A 122 44.83 12.48 -12.98
C LYS A 122 44.19 13.65 -13.74
N ASP A 123 42.96 13.49 -14.24
CA ASP A 123 42.20 14.54 -14.90
C ASP A 123 41.44 15.35 -13.85
N VAL A 124 42.15 16.33 -13.29
CA VAL A 124 41.63 17.19 -12.22
C VAL A 124 40.40 17.99 -12.69
N LYS A 125 40.35 18.43 -13.94
CA LYS A 125 39.23 19.24 -14.46
C LYS A 125 37.94 18.41 -14.51
N SER A 126 38.01 17.19 -15.05
CA SER A 126 36.87 16.28 -15.06
C SER A 126 36.48 15.86 -13.65
N PHE A 127 37.47 15.62 -12.77
CA PHE A 127 37.21 15.29 -11.38
C PHE A 127 36.42 16.41 -10.67
N MET A 128 36.83 17.67 -10.79
CA MET A 128 36.11 18.80 -10.18
C MET A 128 34.65 18.85 -10.65
N LEU A 129 34.41 18.77 -11.96
CA LEU A 129 33.06 18.82 -12.52
C LEU A 129 32.18 17.69 -11.98
N ILE A 130 32.70 16.45 -11.98
CA ILE A 130 31.96 15.29 -11.49
C ILE A 130 31.70 15.41 -9.98
N ALA A 131 32.68 15.89 -9.21
CA ALA A 131 32.55 16.04 -7.77
C ALA A 131 31.50 17.10 -7.40
N TYR A 132 31.41 18.22 -8.13
CA TYR A 132 30.31 19.19 -7.94
C TYR A 132 28.94 18.57 -8.18
N GLU A 133 28.78 17.83 -9.28
CA GLU A 133 27.51 17.14 -9.58
C GLU A 133 27.17 16.06 -8.55
N LEU A 134 28.17 15.49 -7.87
CA LEU A 134 27.99 14.44 -6.88
C LEU A 134 27.32 14.95 -5.60
N PHE A 135 27.48 16.24 -5.26
CA PHE A 135 26.98 16.82 -4.00
C PHE A 135 25.47 16.71 -3.85
N ASP A 136 24.71 16.96 -4.92
CA ASP A 136 23.25 16.84 -4.89
C ASP A 136 22.82 15.40 -4.57
N TYR A 137 23.57 14.40 -5.07
CA TYR A 137 23.28 12.99 -4.81
C TYR A 137 23.73 12.54 -3.42
N THR A 138 24.83 13.10 -2.87
CA THR A 138 25.25 12.80 -1.51
C THR A 138 24.31 13.43 -0.49
N GLU A 139 23.85 14.66 -0.71
CA GLU A 139 22.83 15.29 0.14
C GLU A 139 21.51 14.51 0.10
N TYR A 140 21.11 14.04 -1.09
CA TYR A 140 19.94 13.16 -1.21
C TYR A 140 20.14 11.86 -0.42
N ALA A 141 21.30 11.21 -0.54
CA ALA A 141 21.61 10.00 0.20
C ALA A 141 21.58 10.25 1.72
N TRP A 142 22.10 11.38 2.19
CA TRP A 142 22.03 11.80 3.60
C TRP A 142 20.59 11.91 4.11
N LYS A 143 19.70 12.53 3.33
CA LYS A 143 18.26 12.60 3.66
C LYS A 143 17.65 11.21 3.77
N ARG A 144 17.97 10.30 2.86
CA ARG A 144 17.48 8.91 2.91
C ARG A 144 17.99 8.14 4.14
N ILE A 145 19.21 8.40 4.59
CA ILE A 145 19.75 7.81 5.83
C ILE A 145 18.96 8.29 7.06
N HIS A 146 18.53 9.57 7.10
CA HIS A 146 17.68 10.11 8.17
C HIS A 146 16.26 9.54 8.15
N GLU A 147 15.80 9.07 6.99
CA GLU A 147 14.59 8.27 6.82
C GLU A 147 14.81 6.78 7.13
N GLU A 148 15.90 6.42 7.83
CA GLU A 148 16.27 5.06 8.25
C GLU A 148 16.57 4.10 7.07
N LYS A 149 16.86 4.63 5.87
CA LYS A 149 17.23 3.81 4.70
C LYS A 149 18.71 3.48 4.70
N HIS A 150 19.09 2.49 5.50
CA HIS A 150 20.50 2.11 5.75
C HIS A 150 21.28 1.64 4.50
N ASN A 151 20.60 1.20 3.44
CA ASN A 151 21.25 0.84 2.17
C ASN A 151 21.93 2.04 1.46
N TRP A 152 21.61 3.27 1.86
CA TRP A 152 22.24 4.48 1.33
C TRP A 152 23.54 4.87 2.04
N ILE A 153 23.86 4.26 3.19
CA ILE A 153 25.02 4.63 4.02
C ILE A 153 26.34 4.46 3.26
N GLY A 154 26.59 3.28 2.68
CA GLY A 154 27.83 3.01 1.93
C GLY A 154 28.02 3.97 0.74
N PRO A 155 27.04 4.09 -0.17
CA PRO A 155 27.09 5.05 -1.27
C PRO A 155 27.29 6.51 -0.82
N TRP A 156 26.62 6.93 0.26
CA TRP A 156 26.81 8.26 0.85
C TRP A 156 28.25 8.46 1.33
N MET A 157 28.80 7.52 2.12
CA MET A 157 30.17 7.61 2.64
C MET A 157 31.20 7.76 1.52
N VAL A 158 31.07 6.95 0.45
CA VAL A 158 31.98 7.02 -0.69
C VAL A 158 31.84 8.35 -1.42
N GLY A 159 30.62 8.84 -1.63
CA GLY A 159 30.41 10.13 -2.27
C GLY A 159 30.95 11.31 -1.45
N GLU A 160 30.78 11.26 -0.13
CA GLU A 160 31.29 12.26 0.80
C GLU A 160 32.82 12.24 0.89
N SER A 161 33.43 11.06 0.74
CA SER A 161 34.88 10.91 0.64
C SER A 161 35.44 11.56 -0.63
N VAL A 162 34.69 11.51 -1.74
CA VAL A 162 35.01 12.23 -2.98
C VAL A 162 34.89 13.75 -2.78
N ARG A 163 33.86 14.21 -2.06
CA ARG A 163 33.70 15.63 -1.69
C ARG A 163 34.88 16.14 -0.86
N LEU A 164 35.26 15.40 0.18
CA LEU A 164 36.42 15.75 1.00
C LEU A 164 37.71 15.75 0.18
N SER A 165 37.87 14.78 -0.74
CA SER A 165 39.01 14.76 -1.66
C SER A 165 39.04 16.02 -2.53
N LEU A 166 37.90 16.48 -3.04
CA LEU A 166 37.80 17.74 -3.79
C LEU A 166 38.25 18.94 -2.93
N LEU A 167 37.72 19.03 -1.71
CA LEU A 167 38.10 20.09 -0.77
C LEU A 167 39.61 20.08 -0.50
N MET A 168 40.19 18.89 -0.30
CA MET A 168 41.63 18.69 -0.13
C MET A 168 42.44 19.12 -1.36
N TYR A 169 41.97 18.83 -2.58
CA TYR A 169 42.62 19.30 -3.82
C TYR A 169 42.54 20.81 -4.00
N SER A 170 41.51 21.45 -3.46
CA SER A 170 41.35 22.90 -3.48
C SER A 170 42.07 23.62 -2.33
N ILE A 171 42.87 22.91 -1.51
CA ILE A 171 43.54 23.53 -0.37
C ILE A 171 44.47 24.66 -0.81
N GLN A 172 44.21 25.83 -0.24
CA GLN A 172 45.06 27.02 -0.20
C GLN A 172 45.24 27.38 1.29
N GLU A 173 46.26 28.16 1.66
CA GLU A 173 46.51 28.50 3.07
C GLU A 173 45.26 29.06 3.78
N ASP A 174 44.39 29.76 3.06
CA ASP A 174 43.18 30.41 3.57
C ASP A 174 41.98 29.47 3.83
N ASN A 175 42.00 28.22 3.36
CA ASN A 175 40.84 27.30 3.46
C ASN A 175 41.13 25.99 4.19
N TYR A 176 42.35 25.82 4.72
CA TYR A 176 42.74 24.63 5.47
C TYR A 176 41.83 24.35 6.67
N GLU A 177 41.47 25.38 7.44
CA GLU A 177 40.55 25.26 8.58
C GLU A 177 39.15 24.76 8.17
N ILE A 178 38.68 25.16 7.00
CA ILE A 178 37.38 24.73 6.47
C ILE A 178 37.45 23.24 6.15
N VAL A 179 38.51 22.78 5.48
CA VAL A 179 38.65 21.36 5.14
C VAL A 179 38.75 20.47 6.39
N LEU A 180 39.48 20.92 7.42
CA LEU A 180 39.54 20.20 8.70
C LEU A 180 38.19 20.11 9.39
N ARG A 181 37.39 21.19 9.35
CA ARG A 181 36.04 21.20 9.91
C ARG A 181 35.14 20.21 9.18
N GLU A 182 35.10 20.27 7.86
CA GLU A 182 34.29 19.37 7.02
C GLU A 182 34.68 17.89 7.22
N TYR A 183 35.97 17.62 7.41
CA TYR A 183 36.47 16.29 7.73
C TYR A 183 36.01 15.80 9.10
N SER A 184 36.05 16.66 10.11
CA SER A 184 35.55 16.35 11.45
C SER A 184 34.03 16.12 11.43
N ASP A 185 33.29 16.98 10.74
CA ASP A 185 31.83 16.88 10.58
C ASP A 185 31.43 15.58 9.89
N PHE A 186 32.17 15.14 8.86
CA PHE A 186 31.95 13.85 8.22
C PHE A 186 32.07 12.67 9.20
N ARG A 187 33.12 12.66 10.03
CA ARG A 187 33.32 11.61 11.05
C ARG A 187 32.22 11.64 12.10
N ILE A 188 31.83 12.82 12.57
CA ILE A 188 30.72 12.99 13.51
C ILE A 188 29.42 12.47 12.89
N ASN A 189 29.17 12.76 11.62
CA ASN A 189 27.99 12.30 10.89
C ASN A 189 27.95 10.77 10.77
N ILE A 190 29.09 10.10 10.53
CA ILE A 190 29.17 8.64 10.58
C ILE A 190 28.78 8.13 11.97
N LEU A 191 29.34 8.72 13.03
CA LEU A 191 29.02 8.34 14.41
C LEU A 191 27.56 8.60 14.78
N ASN A 192 26.91 9.62 14.23
CA ASN A 192 25.48 9.84 14.43
C ASN A 192 24.64 8.70 13.86
N VAL A 193 25.12 8.04 12.80
CA VAL A 193 24.42 6.92 12.14
C VAL A 193 24.72 5.58 12.83
N VAL A 194 25.98 5.31 13.18
CA VAL A 194 26.40 3.98 13.69
C VAL A 194 26.79 3.96 15.17
N GLY A 195 26.92 5.11 15.82
CA GLY A 195 27.47 5.24 17.17
C GLY A 195 26.68 4.47 18.21
N ARG A 196 25.34 4.41 18.11
CA ARG A 196 24.51 3.60 19.00
C ARG A 196 24.90 2.12 18.94
N LYS A 197 25.01 1.58 17.73
CA LYS A 197 25.42 0.18 17.50
C LYS A 197 26.81 -0.11 18.06
N ILE A 198 27.76 0.82 17.86
CA ILE A 198 29.12 0.68 18.38
C ILE A 198 29.14 0.63 19.90
N ILE A 199 28.36 1.49 20.55
CA ILE A 199 28.25 1.52 22.02
C ILE A 199 27.64 0.21 22.55
N GLU A 200 26.59 -0.29 21.89
CA GLU A 200 25.90 -1.53 22.28
C GLU A 200 26.75 -2.79 22.06
N GLU A 201 27.60 -2.82 21.02
CA GLU A 201 28.38 -4.01 20.65
C GLU A 201 29.83 -4.03 21.19
N SER A 202 30.41 -2.88 21.57
CA SER A 202 31.84 -2.73 21.88
C SER A 202 32.17 -2.46 23.36
N GLU A 203 31.54 -3.16 24.30
CA GLU A 203 31.96 -3.07 25.71
C GLU A 203 33.34 -3.75 25.94
N PRO A 204 34.32 -3.10 26.64
CA PRO A 204 34.28 -1.79 27.32
C PRO A 204 35.07 -0.64 26.62
N ILE A 205 35.50 -0.80 25.36
CA ILE A 205 36.47 0.10 24.67
C ILE A 205 35.77 1.09 23.69
N ALA A 206 34.43 1.13 23.68
CA ALA A 206 33.66 1.92 22.71
C ALA A 206 34.05 3.41 22.68
N TRP A 207 34.22 4.07 23.83
CA TRP A 207 34.54 5.50 23.89
C TRP A 207 35.95 5.84 23.39
N GLU A 208 36.92 4.97 23.65
CA GLU A 208 38.30 5.15 23.15
C GLU A 208 38.35 5.00 21.63
N LYS A 209 37.60 4.03 21.08
CA LYS A 209 37.43 3.86 19.63
C LYS A 209 36.76 5.09 19.00
N ILE A 210 35.68 5.60 19.60
CA ILE A 210 34.97 6.79 19.13
C ILE A 210 35.91 8.00 19.12
N SER A 211 36.62 8.26 20.23
CA SER A 211 37.57 9.37 20.32
C SER A 211 38.68 9.25 19.28
N SER A 212 39.27 8.06 19.14
CA SER A 212 40.34 7.79 18.18
C SER A 212 39.86 7.95 16.73
N PHE A 213 38.60 7.62 16.46
CA PHE A 213 37.99 7.81 15.14
C PHE A 213 37.75 9.29 14.84
N ILE A 214 37.22 10.09 15.76
CA ILE A 214 37.03 11.54 15.57
C ILE A 214 38.37 12.22 15.27
N GLU A 215 39.42 11.83 15.99
CA GLU A 215 40.79 12.34 15.80
C GLU A 215 41.49 11.80 14.54
N GLY A 216 40.88 10.84 13.83
CA GLY A 216 41.47 10.21 12.64
C GLY A 216 42.65 9.28 12.92
N LYS A 217 42.83 8.82 14.16
CA LYS A 217 43.87 7.88 14.57
C LYS A 217 43.48 6.42 14.31
N ASN A 218 42.18 6.12 14.23
CA ASN A 218 41.65 4.79 14.00
C ASN A 218 40.50 4.84 12.97
N GLU A 219 40.51 3.94 11.98
CA GLU A 219 39.48 3.82 10.92
C GLU A 219 38.66 2.53 11.01
N ASP A 220 38.85 1.70 12.04
CA ASP A 220 38.15 0.42 12.24
C ASP A 220 36.62 0.58 12.18
N ILE A 221 36.12 1.73 12.63
CA ILE A 221 34.69 2.08 12.58
C ILE A 221 34.17 2.08 11.13
N LEU A 222 34.97 2.53 10.15
CA LEU A 222 34.58 2.52 8.74
C LEU A 222 34.40 1.08 8.24
N ASP A 223 35.28 0.16 8.64
CA ASP A 223 35.17 -1.26 8.27
C ASP A 223 33.93 -1.92 8.90
N ASP A 224 33.60 -1.55 10.14
CA ASP A 224 32.38 -2.00 10.82
C ASP A 224 31.11 -1.46 10.12
N VAL A 225 31.14 -0.21 9.62
CA VAL A 225 30.02 0.37 8.85
C VAL A 225 29.89 -0.31 7.48
N LEU A 226 31.00 -0.50 6.77
CA LEU A 226 31.00 -1.10 5.44
C LEU A 226 30.56 -2.56 5.50
N SER A 227 31.04 -3.33 6.48
CA SER A 227 30.60 -4.73 6.68
C SER A 227 29.12 -4.84 7.06
N ALA A 228 28.59 -3.93 7.87
CA ALA A 228 27.16 -3.85 8.17
C ALA A 228 26.31 -3.48 6.93
N SER A 229 26.83 -2.61 6.06
CA SER A 229 26.14 -2.19 4.83
C SER A 229 26.17 -3.26 3.73
N VAL A 230 27.23 -4.06 3.63
CA VAL A 230 27.33 -5.19 2.67
C VAL A 230 26.35 -6.30 3.01
N LEU A 231 26.08 -6.55 4.29
CA LEU A 231 25.06 -7.51 4.74
C LEU A 231 23.63 -7.10 4.33
N LEU A 232 23.39 -5.83 4.01
CA LEU A 232 22.10 -5.33 3.49
C LEU A 232 22.01 -5.41 1.96
N ILE A 233 23.13 -5.46 1.24
CA ILE A 233 23.18 -5.53 -0.22
C ILE A 233 23.08 -6.99 -0.72
N ASP A 234 23.68 -7.95 -0.01
CA ASP A 234 23.51 -9.38 -0.29
C ASP A 234 22.15 -9.93 0.20
N GLY A 235 21.42 -9.15 1.00
CA GLY A 235 20.07 -9.42 1.48
C GLY A 235 18.93 -9.09 0.50
N GLY A 236 19.24 -8.84 -0.79
CA GLY A 236 18.27 -8.55 -1.85
C GLY A 236 17.22 -9.66 -2.14
N LYS A 237 17.11 -10.66 -1.28
CA LYS A 237 15.92 -11.49 -1.12
C LYS A 237 15.50 -11.51 0.35
N ARG A 238 14.29 -11.00 0.59
CA ARG A 238 13.45 -11.05 1.81
C ARG A 238 13.52 -9.80 2.69
N VAL A 239 12.73 -8.78 2.35
CA VAL A 239 11.54 -8.40 3.14
C VAL A 239 10.51 -7.79 2.18
N SER A 240 9.68 -8.64 1.58
CA SER A 240 8.40 -8.23 1.02
C SER A 240 7.46 -9.42 1.09
N GLN A 241 7.11 -9.84 2.31
CA GLN A 241 6.04 -10.82 2.53
C GLN A 241 5.63 -10.89 4.01
N ASP A 242 5.02 -9.81 4.50
CA ASP A 242 4.00 -9.93 5.55
C ASP A 242 2.63 -9.75 4.91
N TYR A 243 2.24 -10.75 4.10
CA TYR A 243 0.84 -11.15 3.96
C TYR A 243 0.82 -12.66 3.71
N GLU A 244 0.36 -13.37 4.73
CA GLU A 244 -0.11 -14.75 4.78
C GLU A 244 -0.10 -15.55 3.47
N THR A 245 0.71 -16.61 3.40
CA THR A 245 0.15 -17.95 3.08
C THR A 245 1.09 -19.05 3.56
N LYS A 246 0.57 -19.89 4.46
CA LYS A 246 1.08 -21.25 4.70
C LYS A 246 1.10 -21.97 3.34
N ASN A 247 2.23 -22.55 2.95
CA ASN A 247 2.25 -23.89 2.36
C ASN A 247 3.66 -24.48 2.25
N ASN A 248 3.73 -25.74 2.68
CA ASN A 248 4.82 -26.69 2.56
C ASN A 248 5.49 -26.67 1.18
N ILE A 249 6.80 -26.40 1.11
CA ILE A 249 7.72 -27.13 0.22
C ILE A 249 9.06 -27.32 0.93
N LYS A 250 9.27 -28.52 1.46
CA LYS A 250 10.62 -29.08 1.67
C LYS A 250 11.28 -29.16 0.29
N SER A 251 12.35 -28.41 0.06
CA SER A 251 13.28 -28.72 -1.03
C SER A 251 14.72 -28.69 -0.51
N ASN A 252 15.28 -29.89 -0.51
CA ASN A 252 16.70 -30.21 -0.48
C ASN A 252 17.45 -29.37 -1.51
N ILE A 253 18.34 -28.49 -1.07
CA ILE A 253 19.50 -28.08 -1.87
C ILE A 253 20.72 -28.10 -0.94
N LYS A 254 21.34 -29.28 -0.86
CA LYS A 254 22.78 -29.38 -0.63
C LYS A 254 23.46 -28.80 -1.87
N GLY A 255 23.94 -27.57 -1.76
CA GLY A 255 24.75 -26.92 -2.77
C GLY A 255 25.95 -26.30 -2.08
N GLN A 256 27.11 -26.94 -2.22
CA GLN A 256 28.40 -26.40 -1.86
C GLN A 256 28.58 -25.04 -2.55
N ALA A 257 28.67 -23.96 -1.78
CA ALA A 257 29.26 -22.71 -2.22
C ALA A 257 30.66 -22.64 -1.59
N LEU A 258 31.64 -23.14 -2.34
CA LEU A 258 33.06 -22.94 -2.08
C LEU A 258 33.34 -21.44 -2.16
N GLY A 259 33.71 -20.83 -1.03
CA GLY A 259 34.04 -19.42 -0.94
C GLY A 259 35.39 -19.15 -1.56
N PHE A 260 35.43 -18.85 -2.86
CA PHE A 260 36.64 -18.40 -3.52
C PHE A 260 36.87 -16.92 -3.19
N VAL A 261 37.82 -16.62 -2.29
CA VAL A 261 38.30 -15.26 -2.04
C VAL A 261 39.54 -15.01 -2.91
N PRO A 262 39.49 -14.15 -3.93
CA PRO A 262 40.66 -13.89 -4.76
C PRO A 262 41.73 -13.13 -3.96
N GLY A 263 42.98 -13.62 -4.02
CA GLY A 263 44.16 -12.86 -3.58
C GLY A 263 44.80 -13.28 -2.26
N GLY A 264 45.00 -14.59 -2.02
CA GLY A 264 45.83 -15.07 -0.90
C GLY A 264 45.26 -14.82 0.50
N ARG A 265 44.00 -14.38 0.60
CA ARG A 265 43.32 -14.08 1.86
C ARG A 265 42.79 -15.37 2.47
N LYS A 266 43.02 -15.57 3.77
CA LYS A 266 42.48 -16.71 4.51
C LYS A 266 41.41 -16.24 5.49
N VAL A 267 40.35 -17.04 5.68
CA VAL A 267 39.24 -16.75 6.60
C VAL A 267 39.32 -17.65 7.82
N CYS A 268 39.37 -17.07 9.01
CA CYS A 268 39.48 -17.86 10.24
C CYS A 268 38.21 -18.71 10.44
N ALA A 269 38.34 -20.03 10.61
CA ALA A 269 37.18 -20.89 10.83
C ALA A 269 36.38 -20.52 12.09
N SER A 270 37.05 -20.01 13.13
CA SER A 270 36.44 -19.71 14.43
C SER A 270 35.70 -18.38 14.46
N CYS A 271 36.28 -17.30 13.94
CA CYS A 271 35.71 -15.95 14.04
C CYS A 271 35.35 -15.30 12.71
N LYS A 272 35.54 -16.02 11.58
CA LYS A 272 35.24 -15.56 10.22
C LYS A 272 35.97 -14.28 9.77
N ARG A 273 36.94 -13.78 10.54
CA ARG A 273 37.76 -12.62 10.16
C ARG A 273 38.78 -13.01 9.08
N VAL A 274 38.97 -12.12 8.11
CA VAL A 274 39.88 -12.29 6.98
C VAL A 274 41.26 -11.74 7.35
N THR A 275 42.33 -12.50 7.10
CA THR A 275 43.71 -12.05 7.34
C THR A 275 44.53 -12.08 6.06
N PHE A 276 45.50 -11.17 5.97
CA PHE A 276 46.37 -10.98 4.80
C PHE A 276 47.71 -11.73 4.93
N ASP A 277 48.12 -12.10 6.15
CA ASP A 277 49.42 -12.71 6.43
C ASP A 277 49.35 -14.19 6.82
N LYS A 278 50.48 -14.90 6.60
CA LYS A 278 50.74 -16.26 7.12
C LYS A 278 51.01 -16.19 8.63
N VAL A 279 49.98 -15.87 9.40
CA VAL A 279 50.06 -15.83 10.86
C VAL A 279 49.59 -17.18 11.41
N LEU A 280 50.46 -17.89 12.13
CA LEU A 280 50.18 -19.21 12.75
C LEU A 280 48.99 -19.18 13.73
N LYS A 281 48.61 -18.00 14.21
CA LYS A 281 47.48 -17.76 15.11
C LYS A 281 46.65 -16.60 14.59
N CYS A 282 45.32 -16.74 14.68
CA CYS A 282 44.42 -15.64 14.33
C CYS A 282 44.65 -14.46 15.30
N PRO A 283 44.97 -13.24 14.82
CA PRO A 283 45.21 -12.08 15.69
C PRO A 283 44.00 -11.72 16.56
N SER A 284 42.79 -12.07 16.12
CA SER A 284 41.56 -11.74 16.83
C SER A 284 41.17 -12.73 17.91
N CYS A 285 41.39 -14.03 17.72
CA CYS A 285 40.90 -15.05 18.65
C CYS A 285 42.01 -15.92 19.25
N GLY A 286 43.26 -15.74 18.83
CA GLY A 286 44.43 -16.45 19.37
C GLY A 286 44.48 -17.95 19.09
N LYS A 287 43.49 -18.52 18.39
CA LYS A 287 43.39 -19.95 18.11
C LYS A 287 44.28 -20.36 16.93
N ASP A 288 44.87 -21.56 17.07
CA ASP A 288 45.68 -22.22 16.06
C ASP A 288 44.82 -22.68 14.87
N GLU A 289 45.44 -22.69 13.69
CA GLU A 289 44.82 -22.69 12.36
C GLU A 289 43.83 -23.84 12.05
N VAL A 290 42.61 -23.48 11.63
CA VAL A 290 41.87 -24.20 10.58
C VAL A 290 41.41 -23.13 9.58
N TRP A 291 42.07 -23.06 8.42
CA TRP A 291 41.75 -22.10 7.37
C TRP A 291 41.00 -22.82 6.24
N TRP A 292 39.89 -22.24 5.79
CA TRP A 292 39.19 -22.70 4.59
C TRP A 292 39.86 -22.05 3.37
N GLN A 293 40.17 -22.85 2.35
CA GLN A 293 40.53 -22.37 1.00
C GLN A 293 39.27 -22.16 0.17
#